data_AF-A0A496WA38-F1
#
_entry.id   AF-A0A496WA38-F1
#
_cell.length_a   1.000
_cell.length_b   1.000
_cell.length_c   1.000
_cell.angle_alpha   90.00
_cell.angle_beta   90.00
_cell.angle_gamma   90.00
#
_symmetry.space_group_name_H-M   'P 1'
#
loop_
_entity.id
_entity.type
_entity.pdbx_description
1 polymer ?
#
loop_
_entity_poly.entity_id
_entity_poly.type
_entity_poly.pdbx_seq_one_letter_code
_entity_poly.pdbx_strand_id
1 'polypeptide(L)'
;MHTYESLVNEALETVAEIFPWDLEDAMDIDEKPLIVDIREPAKFTMAHIEGSLHVPRGQLEGACEWNYLETEPELVMARERPVVLVCCSGRRSALAGRTMMLLGYRNVKSLKTGIKGWNDSDLPLIDAEGECVDADELDEILSKPVPLEKLAPEGIKPRSGHD
;
A
#
# COMPACT_ATOMS: atom_id res chain seq x y z
N MET A 1 -23.99 8.58 -5.37
CA MET A 1 -22.72 9.34 -5.23
C MET A 1 -21.70 8.49 -4.47
N HIS A 2 -20.45 8.38 -4.96
CA HIS A 2 -19.43 7.54 -4.33
C HIS A 2 -18.94 8.10 -2.99
N THR A 3 -18.57 7.20 -2.07
CA THR A 3 -17.93 7.51 -0.79
C THR A 3 -16.53 6.92 -0.79
N TYR A 4 -15.68 7.31 0.17
CA TYR A 4 -14.35 6.70 0.29
C TYR A 4 -14.44 5.18 0.45
N GLU A 5 -15.36 4.70 1.27
CA GLU A 5 -15.61 3.27 1.46
C GLU A 5 -16.10 2.61 0.18
N SER A 6 -17.03 3.23 -0.55
CA SER A 6 -17.53 2.64 -1.81
C SER A 6 -16.42 2.54 -2.86
N LEU A 7 -15.58 3.56 -3.01
CA LEU A 7 -14.47 3.54 -3.97
C LEU A 7 -13.44 2.45 -3.63
N VAL A 8 -13.16 2.23 -2.34
CA VAL A 8 -12.25 1.15 -1.91
C VAL A 8 -12.87 -0.20 -2.21
N ASN A 9 -14.16 -0.40 -1.90
CA ASN A 9 -14.84 -1.66 -2.19
C ASN A 9 -14.90 -1.94 -3.71
N GLU A 10 -15.24 -0.94 -4.52
CA GLU A 10 -15.23 -1.02 -5.98
C GLU A 10 -13.83 -1.36 -6.53
N ALA A 11 -12.76 -0.86 -5.89
CA ALA A 11 -11.40 -1.25 -6.26
C ALA A 11 -11.10 -2.71 -5.91
N LEU A 12 -11.50 -3.15 -4.73
CA LEU A 12 -11.31 -4.52 -4.25
C LEU A 12 -12.10 -5.59 -5.05
N GLU A 13 -13.12 -5.19 -5.83
CA GLU A 13 -13.77 -6.09 -6.79
C GLU A 13 -12.83 -6.53 -7.93
N THR A 14 -11.76 -5.76 -8.18
CA THR A 14 -10.83 -6.00 -9.31
C THR A 14 -9.40 -6.23 -8.84
N VAL A 15 -8.96 -5.54 -7.78
CA VAL A 15 -7.62 -5.64 -7.23
C VAL A 15 -7.62 -6.73 -6.18
N ALA A 16 -6.93 -7.83 -6.47
CA ALA A 16 -6.75 -8.91 -5.51
C ALA A 16 -5.96 -8.43 -4.28
N GLU A 17 -6.23 -9.05 -3.13
CA GLU A 17 -5.47 -8.83 -1.91
C GLU A 17 -4.50 -10.00 -1.67
N ILE A 18 -3.37 -9.72 -1.03
CA ILE A 18 -2.46 -10.72 -0.48
C ILE A 18 -2.25 -10.44 1.01
N PHE A 19 -2.28 -11.46 1.86
CA PHE A 19 -2.00 -11.28 3.28
C PHE A 19 -0.50 -11.16 3.55
N PRO A 20 -0.08 -10.59 4.69
CA PRO A 20 1.34 -10.42 5.03
C PRO A 20 2.15 -11.72 4.98
N TRP A 21 1.69 -12.79 5.63
CA TRP A 21 2.36 -14.09 5.62
C TRP A 21 2.44 -14.72 4.21
N ASP A 22 1.40 -14.57 3.40
CA ASP A 22 1.41 -15.06 2.01
C ASP A 22 2.41 -14.27 1.14
N LEU A 23 2.65 -12.99 1.45
CA LEU A 23 3.65 -12.18 0.79
C LEU A 23 5.06 -12.56 1.24
N GLU A 24 5.28 -12.77 2.54
CA GLU A 24 6.55 -13.27 3.08
C GLU A 24 6.97 -14.57 2.36
N ASP A 25 6.07 -15.57 2.30
CA ASP A 25 6.32 -16.82 1.58
C ASP A 25 6.64 -16.59 0.09
N ALA A 26 5.99 -15.60 -0.53
CA ALA A 26 6.22 -15.24 -1.94
C ALA A 26 7.50 -14.43 -2.20
N MET A 27 8.18 -13.95 -1.15
CA MET A 27 9.47 -13.26 -1.30
C MET A 27 10.64 -14.23 -1.49
N ASP A 28 10.46 -15.50 -1.10
CA ASP A 28 11.50 -16.55 -1.15
C ASP A 28 11.48 -17.42 -2.42
N ILE A 29 10.65 -17.08 -3.41
CA ILE A 29 10.54 -17.80 -4.68
C ILE A 29 11.26 -17.07 -5.84
N ASP A 30 11.65 -17.82 -6.88
CA ASP A 30 12.39 -17.28 -8.03
C ASP A 30 11.66 -16.12 -8.75
N GLU A 31 10.33 -16.10 -8.75
CA GLU A 31 9.50 -15.03 -9.32
C GLU A 31 8.91 -14.14 -8.22
N LYS A 32 9.77 -13.58 -7.37
CA LYS A 32 9.35 -12.69 -6.28
C LYS A 32 8.60 -11.46 -6.79
N PRO A 33 7.51 -11.03 -6.11
CA PRO A 33 6.77 -9.85 -6.48
C PRO A 33 7.59 -8.58 -6.29
N LEU A 34 7.37 -7.58 -7.15
CA LEU A 34 7.85 -6.22 -6.91
C LEU A 34 6.96 -5.58 -5.84
N ILE A 35 7.53 -5.27 -4.68
CA ILE A 35 6.82 -4.58 -3.60
C ILE A 35 6.97 -3.07 -3.81
N VAL A 36 5.86 -2.34 -3.87
CA VAL A 36 5.87 -0.89 -4.06
C VAL A 36 5.16 -0.21 -2.90
N ASP A 37 5.90 0.54 -2.10
CA ASP A 37 5.35 1.32 -1.00
C ASP A 37 4.92 2.71 -1.49
N ILE A 38 3.63 3.00 -1.33
CA ILE A 38 3.01 4.25 -1.78
C ILE A 38 2.77 5.26 -0.67
N ARG A 39 3.32 5.03 0.53
CA ARG A 39 3.21 5.93 1.69
C ARG A 39 4.07 7.18 1.48
N GLU A 40 3.88 8.15 2.36
CA GLU A 40 4.68 9.37 2.40
C GLU A 40 6.17 9.06 2.69
N PRO A 41 7.12 9.85 2.15
CA PRO A 41 8.56 9.61 2.36
C PRO A 41 8.96 9.40 3.81
N ALA A 42 8.51 10.27 4.72
CA ALA A 42 8.83 10.13 6.14
C ALA A 42 8.34 8.81 6.77
N LYS A 43 7.27 8.21 6.23
CA LYS A 43 6.77 6.90 6.70
C LYS A 43 7.60 5.74 6.16
N PHE A 44 8.11 5.86 4.93
CA PHE A 44 9.00 4.88 4.34
C PHE A 44 10.38 4.88 5.02
N THR A 45 10.99 6.06 5.17
CA THR A 45 12.27 6.26 5.84
C THR A 45 12.28 5.69 7.27
N MET A 46 11.17 5.83 7.99
CA MET A 46 11.07 5.35 9.37
C MET A 46 10.99 3.82 9.47
N ALA A 47 10.26 3.16 8.57
CA ALA A 47 10.14 1.71 8.53
C ALA A 47 9.49 1.27 7.21
N HIS A 48 10.07 0.30 6.51
CA HIS A 48 9.55 -0.28 5.29
C HIS A 48 9.95 -1.75 5.13
N ILE A 49 9.30 -2.46 4.21
CA ILE A 49 9.63 -3.85 3.90
C ILE A 49 10.95 -3.86 3.11
N GLU A 50 11.89 -4.71 3.50
CA GLU A 50 13.17 -4.81 2.81
C GLU A 50 12.99 -5.11 1.32
N GLY A 51 13.75 -4.40 0.47
CA GLY A 51 13.68 -4.53 -0.98
C GLY A 51 12.43 -3.93 -1.63
N SER A 52 11.58 -3.22 -0.87
CA SER A 52 10.46 -2.47 -1.44
C SER A 52 10.92 -1.20 -2.15
N LEU A 53 10.29 -0.93 -3.29
CA LEU A 53 10.47 0.29 -4.06
C LEU A 53 9.55 1.39 -3.50
N HIS A 54 10.10 2.57 -3.22
CA HIS A 54 9.29 3.69 -2.72
C HIS A 54 8.76 4.56 -3.87
N VAL A 55 7.44 4.58 -4.06
CA VAL A 55 6.76 5.45 -5.05
C VAL A 55 5.54 6.08 -4.39
N PRO A 56 5.65 7.30 -3.82
CA PRO A 56 4.54 7.98 -3.16
C PRO A 56 3.27 8.00 -4.03
N ARG A 57 2.10 7.81 -3.42
CA ARG A 57 0.81 7.73 -4.16
C ARG A 57 0.61 8.87 -5.15
N GLY A 58 1.01 10.10 -4.81
CA GLY A 58 0.85 11.27 -5.69
C GLY A 58 1.75 11.29 -6.92
N GLN A 59 2.73 10.39 -7.02
CA GLN A 59 3.68 10.26 -8.12
C GLN A 59 3.45 8.98 -8.94
N LEU A 60 2.56 8.09 -8.49
CA LEU A 60 2.45 6.73 -8.99
C LEU A 60 2.17 6.65 -10.49
N GLU A 61 1.24 7.47 -11.00
CA GLU A 61 0.85 7.45 -12.41
C GLU A 61 2.01 7.85 -13.31
N GLY A 62 2.78 8.89 -12.94
CA GLY A 62 3.97 9.32 -13.65
C GLY A 62 5.11 8.30 -13.54
N ALA A 63 5.29 7.68 -12.38
CA ALA A 63 6.28 6.64 -12.16
C ALA A 63 6.05 5.37 -12.99
N CYS A 64 4.79 5.11 -13.36
CA CYS A 64 4.39 3.96 -14.18
C CYS A 64 4.65 4.13 -15.69
N GLU A 65 5.14 5.28 -16.15
CA GLU A 65 5.30 5.59 -17.57
C GLU A 65 6.64 6.24 -17.89
N TRP A 66 7.13 6.08 -19.13
CA TRP A 66 8.34 6.75 -19.58
C TRP A 66 8.11 8.24 -19.87
N ASN A 67 9.17 9.04 -19.74
CA ASN A 67 9.21 10.47 -20.07
C ASN A 67 8.48 11.40 -19.06
N TYR A 68 8.37 10.96 -17.81
CA TYR A 68 7.90 11.77 -16.69
C TYR A 68 9.04 12.00 -15.69
N LEU A 69 8.98 13.08 -14.89
CA LEU A 69 10.00 13.35 -13.87
C LEU A 69 10.03 12.24 -12.81
N GLU A 70 8.87 11.67 -12.54
CA GLU A 70 8.62 10.63 -11.54
C GLU A 70 8.93 9.22 -12.06
N THR A 71 9.32 9.06 -13.35
CA THR A 71 9.56 7.76 -14.00
C THR A 71 10.39 6.85 -13.10
N GLU A 72 9.87 5.67 -12.78
CA GLU A 72 10.60 4.63 -12.08
C GLU A 72 10.83 3.45 -13.03
N PRO A 73 12.03 3.33 -13.63
CA PRO A 73 12.33 2.33 -14.66
C PRO A 73 11.94 0.90 -14.26
N GLU A 74 12.16 0.49 -13.01
CA GLU A 74 11.79 -0.87 -12.59
C GLU A 74 10.28 -1.07 -12.63
N LEU A 75 9.52 -0.08 -12.17
CA LEU A 75 8.06 -0.12 -12.17
C LEU A 75 7.52 -0.15 -13.61
N VAL A 76 8.01 0.73 -14.49
CA VAL A 76 7.58 0.77 -15.91
C VAL A 76 7.77 -0.59 -16.60
N MET A 77 8.85 -1.30 -16.28
CA MET A 77 9.16 -2.62 -16.85
C MET A 77 8.39 -3.77 -16.18
N ALA A 78 7.63 -3.52 -15.11
CA ALA A 78 6.93 -4.53 -14.31
C ALA A 78 5.46 -4.77 -14.70
N ARG A 79 4.99 -4.31 -15.87
CA ARG A 79 3.58 -4.43 -16.29
C ARG A 79 3.04 -5.86 -16.33
N GLU A 80 3.89 -6.83 -16.64
CA GLU A 80 3.55 -8.26 -16.67
C GLU A 80 4.05 -9.02 -15.42
N ARG A 81 4.83 -8.37 -14.55
CA ARG A 81 5.35 -8.98 -13.31
C ARG A 81 4.29 -8.90 -12.19
N PRO A 82 4.33 -9.79 -11.19
CA PRO A 82 3.58 -9.60 -9.95
C PRO A 82 4.03 -8.32 -9.24
N VAL A 83 3.10 -7.43 -8.93
CA VAL A 83 3.32 -6.19 -8.17
C VAL A 83 2.42 -6.17 -6.94
N VAL A 84 2.99 -5.88 -5.78
CA VAL A 84 2.25 -5.77 -4.52
C VAL A 84 2.38 -4.35 -3.97
N LEU A 85 1.25 -3.66 -3.86
CA LEU A 85 1.20 -2.29 -3.35
C LEU A 85 1.01 -2.26 -1.84
N VAL A 86 1.81 -1.45 -1.18
CA VAL A 86 1.81 -1.28 0.28
C VAL A 86 1.39 0.14 0.63
N CYS A 87 0.42 0.25 1.54
CA CYS A 87 0.12 1.50 2.23
C CYS A 87 -0.02 1.23 3.74
N CYS A 88 -0.57 2.18 4.51
CA CYS A 88 -0.73 1.97 5.96
C CYS A 88 -1.67 0.81 6.31
N SER A 89 -2.82 0.71 5.64
CA SER A 89 -3.94 -0.17 6.05
C SER A 89 -4.54 -1.03 4.92
N GLY A 90 -3.91 -1.07 3.75
CA GLY A 90 -4.42 -1.78 2.55
C GLY A 90 -5.42 -0.98 1.72
N ARG A 91 -6.04 0.08 2.26
CA ARG A 91 -7.11 0.80 1.57
C ARG A 91 -6.63 1.68 0.40
N ARG A 92 -5.56 2.46 0.62
CA ARG A 92 -5.00 3.33 -0.42
C ARG A 92 -4.29 2.52 -1.52
N SER A 93 -3.68 1.41 -1.15
CA SER A 93 -3.04 0.48 -2.08
C SER A 93 -4.07 -0.21 -2.98
N ALA A 94 -5.27 -0.54 -2.49
CA ALA A 94 -6.36 -1.03 -3.34
C ALA A 94 -6.75 -0.01 -4.43
N LEU A 95 -6.97 1.26 -4.04
CA LEU A 95 -7.27 2.33 -5.01
C LEU A 95 -6.14 2.55 -6.02
N ALA A 96 -4.89 2.48 -5.55
CA ALA A 96 -3.71 2.59 -6.40
C ALA A 96 -3.57 1.41 -7.36
N GLY A 97 -3.87 0.20 -6.90
CA GLY A 97 -3.83 -1.00 -7.73
C GLY A 97 -4.82 -0.91 -8.87
N ARG A 98 -6.02 -0.37 -8.61
CA ARG A 98 -7.02 -0.13 -9.65
C ARG A 98 -6.51 0.86 -10.69
N THR A 99 -5.85 1.94 -10.28
CA THR A 99 -5.21 2.88 -11.20
C THR A 99 -4.15 2.17 -12.06
N MET A 100 -3.27 1.37 -11.46
CA MET A 100 -2.23 0.65 -12.19
C MET A 100 -2.80 -0.37 -13.18
N MET A 101 -3.88 -1.07 -12.82
CA MET A 101 -4.57 -1.97 -13.74
C MET A 101 -5.14 -1.22 -14.96
N LEU A 102 -5.70 -0.01 -14.76
CA LEU A 102 -6.13 0.85 -15.86
C LEU A 102 -4.95 1.34 -16.72
N LEU A 103 -3.78 1.48 -16.13
CA LEU A 103 -2.54 1.79 -16.84
C LEU A 103 -1.92 0.57 -17.53
N GLY A 104 -2.49 -0.63 -17.39
CA GLY A 104 -2.09 -1.84 -18.12
C GLY A 104 -1.21 -2.82 -17.35
N TYR A 105 -1.10 -2.69 -16.02
CA TYR A 105 -0.46 -3.71 -15.18
C TYR A 105 -1.42 -4.89 -14.99
N ARG A 106 -0.95 -6.12 -15.23
CA ARG A 106 -1.82 -7.31 -15.26
C ARG A 106 -1.94 -8.04 -13.92
N ASN A 107 -0.91 -7.97 -13.09
CA ASN A 107 -0.85 -8.72 -11.84
C ASN A 107 -0.54 -7.79 -10.68
N VAL A 108 -1.54 -6.99 -10.30
CA VAL A 108 -1.43 -6.05 -9.18
C VAL A 108 -2.24 -6.56 -8.00
N LYS A 109 -1.61 -6.62 -6.84
CA LYS A 109 -2.28 -6.92 -5.57
C LYS A 109 -2.09 -5.78 -4.59
N SER A 110 -3.05 -5.61 -3.68
CA SER A 110 -2.88 -4.78 -2.49
C SER A 110 -2.43 -5.66 -1.33
N LEU A 111 -1.43 -5.22 -0.57
CA LEU A 111 -1.12 -5.85 0.72
C LEU A 111 -2.30 -5.61 1.66
N LYS A 112 -3.00 -6.69 2.00
CA LYS A 112 -4.11 -6.67 2.95
C LYS A 112 -3.62 -6.11 4.28
N THR A 113 -4.44 -5.29 4.92
CA THR A 113 -4.10 -4.61 6.18
C THR A 113 -2.86 -3.70 6.13
N GLY A 114 -2.19 -3.56 4.97
CA GLY A 114 -1.03 -2.71 4.77
C GLY A 114 0.17 -3.06 5.66
N ILE A 115 1.08 -2.11 5.82
CA ILE A 115 2.26 -2.28 6.68
C ILE A 115 1.89 -2.44 8.15
N LYS A 116 0.70 -1.97 8.58
CA LYS A 116 0.20 -2.28 9.92
C LYS A 116 0.04 -3.80 10.10
N GLY A 117 -0.64 -4.46 9.18
CA GLY A 117 -0.81 -5.91 9.29
C GLY A 117 0.49 -6.69 9.17
N TRP A 118 1.47 -6.15 8.41
CA TRP A 118 2.83 -6.69 8.37
C TRP A 118 3.49 -6.63 9.76
N ASN A 119 3.45 -5.45 10.40
CA ASN A 119 3.97 -5.27 11.76
C ASN A 119 3.21 -6.12 12.79
N ASP A 120 1.88 -6.15 12.74
CA ASP A 120 1.01 -6.96 13.61
C ASP A 120 1.27 -8.48 13.48
N SER A 121 1.96 -8.90 12.41
CA SER A 121 2.35 -10.29 12.15
C SER A 121 3.81 -10.57 12.55
N ASP A 122 4.46 -9.64 13.27
CA ASP A 122 5.87 -9.71 13.69
C ASP A 122 6.86 -9.91 12.52
N LEU A 123 6.50 -9.46 11.33
CA LEU A 123 7.33 -9.57 10.14
C LEU A 123 8.37 -8.45 10.07
N PRO A 124 9.58 -8.73 9.57
CA PRO A 124 10.70 -7.79 9.65
C PRO A 124 10.46 -6.52 8.83
N LEU A 125 10.84 -5.39 9.40
CA LEU A 125 10.86 -4.07 8.77
C LEU A 125 12.22 -3.43 9.00
N ILE A 126 12.68 -2.64 8.03
CA ILE A 126 13.94 -1.92 8.10
C ILE A 126 13.72 -0.41 8.03
N ASP A 127 14.61 0.36 8.65
CA ASP A 127 14.70 1.81 8.50
C ASP A 127 15.51 2.19 7.24
N ALA A 128 15.79 3.49 7.07
CA ALA A 128 16.55 4.00 5.93
C ALA A 128 18.02 3.58 5.94
N GLU A 129 18.55 3.19 7.08
CA GLU A 129 19.91 2.69 7.28
C GLU A 129 20.00 1.18 7.02
N GLY A 130 18.85 0.49 6.91
CA GLY A 130 18.76 -0.95 6.70
C GLY A 130 18.74 -1.76 8.01
N GLU A 131 18.57 -1.08 9.14
CA GLU A 131 18.53 -1.73 10.45
C GLU A 131 17.11 -2.20 10.77
N CYS A 132 17.00 -3.35 11.43
CA CYS A 132 15.70 -3.89 11.83
C CYS A 132 15.02 -2.97 12.84
N VAL A 133 13.77 -2.60 12.57
CA VAL A 133 12.96 -1.75 13.44
C VAL A 133 12.18 -2.62 14.42
N ASP A 134 12.12 -2.20 15.67
CA ASP A 134 11.34 -2.87 16.71
C ASP A 134 9.83 -2.75 16.45
N ALA A 135 9.11 -3.87 16.48
CA ALA A 135 7.69 -3.93 16.13
C ALA A 135 6.79 -3.23 17.15
N ASP A 136 7.16 -3.23 18.44
CA ASP A 136 6.40 -2.57 19.50
C ASP A 136 6.50 -1.04 19.37
N GLU A 137 7.71 -0.52 19.11
CA GLU A 137 7.90 0.92 18.84
C GLU A 137 7.08 1.40 17.64
N LEU A 138 7.01 0.58 16.59
CA LEU A 138 6.29 0.93 15.39
C LEU A 138 4.76 0.83 15.56
N ASP A 139 4.25 -0.10 16.36
CA ASP A 139 2.81 -0.22 16.61
C ASP A 139 2.25 1.06 17.26
N GLU A 140 2.97 1.65 18.23
CA GLU A 140 2.56 2.93 18.83
C GLU A 140 2.41 4.05 17.78
N ILE A 141 3.19 4.00 16.70
CA ILE A 141 3.17 5.00 15.62
C ILE A 141 2.10 4.68 14.58
N LEU A 142 1.89 3.41 14.24
CA LEU A 142 0.93 2.95 13.23
C LEU A 142 -0.51 2.89 13.76
N SER A 143 -0.67 2.63 15.06
CA SER A 143 -1.97 2.46 15.73
C SER A 143 -2.48 3.72 16.42
N LYS A 144 -1.92 4.90 16.12
CA LYS A 144 -2.39 6.18 16.69
C LYS A 144 -3.90 6.38 16.47
N PRO A 145 -4.69 6.60 17.54
CA PRO A 145 -6.12 6.78 17.41
C PRO A 145 -6.43 8.06 16.63
N VAL A 146 -7.58 8.06 15.96
CA VAL A 146 -8.10 9.27 15.32
C VAL A 146 -8.43 10.29 16.43
N PRO A 147 -7.85 11.51 16.38
CA PRO A 147 -8.14 12.56 17.36
C PRO A 147 -9.64 12.86 17.46
N LEU A 148 -10.14 13.16 18.66
CA LEU A 148 -11.56 13.37 18.93
C LEU A 148 -12.17 14.45 18.02
N GLU A 149 -11.42 15.52 17.73
CA GLU A 149 -11.87 16.61 16.86
C GLU A 149 -12.04 16.21 15.39
N LYS A 150 -11.50 15.05 14.99
CA LYS A 150 -11.63 14.49 13.63
C LYS A 150 -12.67 13.36 13.55
N LEU A 151 -13.22 12.92 14.68
CA LEU A 151 -14.30 11.94 14.70
C LEU A 151 -15.60 12.58 14.20
N ALA A 152 -16.46 11.75 13.60
CA ALA A 152 -17.80 12.19 13.25
C ALA A 152 -18.56 12.59 14.53
N PRO A 153 -19.24 13.76 14.54
CA PRO A 153 -20.17 14.11 15.61
C PRO A 153 -21.24 13.04 15.82
N GLU A 154 -21.71 12.88 17.06
CA GLU A 154 -22.77 11.94 17.38
C GLU A 154 -24.01 12.16 16.49
N GLY A 155 -24.55 11.07 15.94
CA GLY A 155 -25.74 11.10 15.09
C GLY A 155 -25.50 11.42 13.62
N ILE A 156 -24.27 11.80 13.20
CA ILE A 156 -23.93 11.89 11.78
C ILE A 156 -23.68 10.47 11.25
N LYS A 157 -24.62 9.96 10.46
CA LYS A 157 -24.41 8.71 9.72
C LYS A 157 -23.31 8.93 8.66
N PRO A 158 -22.41 7.97 8.46
CA PRO A 158 -21.53 7.97 7.30
C PRO A 158 -22.38 8.16 6.05
N ARG A 159 -21.85 8.89 5.05
CA ARG A 159 -22.52 9.00 3.76
C ARG A 159 -22.78 7.57 3.26
N SER A 160 -24.03 7.21 3.03
CA SER A 160 -24.39 5.93 2.44
C SER A 160 -24.15 6.01 0.94
N GLY A 161 -23.19 5.25 0.43
CA GLY A 161 -23.00 5.10 -1.01
C GLY A 161 -24.01 4.07 -1.52
N HIS A 162 -25.25 4.48 -1.79
CA HIS A 162 -26.21 3.84 -2.69
C HIS A 162 -27.44 4.74 -2.80
N ASP A 163 -27.56 5.42 -3.94
CA ASP A 163 -28.76 5.89 -4.63
C ASP A 163 -28.42 5.78 -6.13
#